data_AF-A0A2U9IKE5-F1
#
_entry.id   AF-A0A2U9IKE5-F1
#
_cell.length_a   1.000
_cell.length_b   1.000
_cell.length_c   1.000
_cell.angle_alpha   90.00
_cell.angle_beta   90.00
_cell.angle_gamma   90.00
#
_symmetry.space_group_name_H-M   'P 1'
#
loop_
_entity.id
_entity.type
_entity.pdbx_description
1 polymer ?
#
loop_
_entity_poly.entity_id
_entity_poly.type
_entity_poly.pdbx_seq_one_letter_code
_entity_poly.pdbx_strand_id
1 'polypeptide(L)'
;MSEEYFLKYSGDEIFVILLGQAGDKTYFYYPKGDVIVIVKNSGEISIKEIKEIYGTTPAGMKLSEPSESWEAIKNREVIWYVNGKEIHSDNLYVVLPNEKSYARVENISPNRFKYYVFKDQNPWDYEKWCCVLIASTKDLDKIPSTFQKVMLD
;
A
#
# COMPACT_ATOMS: atom_id res chain seq x y z
N MET A 1 12.78 9.97 -10.55
CA MET A 1 12.84 9.89 -9.07
C MET A 1 11.85 8.81 -8.67
N SER A 2 12.24 7.86 -7.84
CA SER A 2 11.33 6.82 -7.33
C SER A 2 10.31 7.49 -6.40
N GLU A 3 9.05 7.05 -6.44
CA GLU A 3 8.01 7.55 -5.55
C GLU A 3 8.04 6.83 -4.20
N GLU A 4 8.87 5.80 -4.04
CA GLU A 4 8.83 4.82 -2.95
C GLU A 4 9.95 5.05 -1.94
N TYR A 5 9.58 5.18 -0.67
CA TYR A 5 10.52 5.51 0.40
C TYR A 5 10.23 4.71 1.66
N PHE A 6 11.26 4.60 2.51
CA PHE A 6 11.12 4.18 3.91
C PHE A 6 11.39 5.37 4.81
N LEU A 7 10.47 5.65 5.73
CA LEU A 7 10.59 6.72 6.72
C LEU A 7 10.61 6.15 8.13
N LYS A 8 11.27 6.86 9.05
CA LYS A 8 11.18 6.55 10.48
C LYS A 8 10.12 7.43 11.13
N TYR A 9 9.15 6.83 11.81
CA TYR A 9 8.12 7.54 12.56
C TYR A 9 7.79 6.80 13.85
N SER A 10 7.84 7.49 14.99
CA SER A 10 7.54 6.93 16.31
C SER A 10 8.30 5.63 16.66
N GLY A 11 9.54 5.50 16.15
CA GLY A 11 10.38 4.32 16.36
C GLY A 11 10.22 3.20 15.31
N ASP A 12 9.21 3.28 14.45
CA ASP A 12 8.96 2.32 13.38
C ASP A 12 9.57 2.78 12.05
N GLU A 13 9.98 1.83 11.20
CA GLU A 13 10.31 2.06 9.79
C GLU A 13 9.08 1.73 8.94
N ILE A 14 8.60 2.69 8.15
CA ILE A 14 7.35 2.57 7.38
C ILE A 14 7.58 2.80 5.90
N PHE A 15 7.01 1.93 5.07
CA PHE A 15 6.93 2.12 3.62
C PHE A 15 5.93 3.22 3.26
N VAL A 16 6.35 4.20 2.47
CA VAL A 16 5.51 5.32 2.06
C VAL A 16 5.70 5.67 0.59
N ILE A 17 4.66 6.28 0.00
CA ILE A 17 4.61 6.67 -1.41
C ILE A 17 4.52 8.20 -1.51
N LEU A 18 5.46 8.84 -2.20
CA LEU A 18 5.47 10.27 -2.45
C LEU A 18 4.23 10.68 -3.25
N LEU A 19 3.50 11.66 -2.73
CA LEU A 19 2.37 12.28 -3.42
C LEU A 19 2.73 13.63 -4.03
N GLY A 20 3.72 14.32 -3.45
CA GLY A 20 4.22 15.59 -3.95
C GLY A 20 4.72 16.51 -2.86
N GLN A 21 5.05 17.74 -3.25
CA GLN A 21 5.58 18.78 -2.39
C GLN A 21 4.76 20.06 -2.55
N ALA A 22 4.55 20.78 -1.45
CA ALA A 22 3.95 22.11 -1.47
C ALA A 22 4.57 22.98 -0.38
N GLY A 23 5.28 24.04 -0.78
CA GLY A 23 5.99 24.92 0.13
C GLY A 23 7.07 24.17 0.91
N ASP A 24 6.99 24.21 2.24
CA ASP A 24 7.94 23.58 3.17
C ASP A 24 7.58 22.12 3.52
N LYS A 25 6.55 21.55 2.88
CA LYS A 25 5.99 20.23 3.19
C LYS A 25 6.15 19.25 2.04
N THR A 26 6.60 18.05 2.37
CA THR A 26 6.53 16.86 1.51
C THR A 26 5.43 15.94 2.02
N TYR A 27 4.58 15.48 1.11
CA TYR A 27 3.43 14.64 1.40
C TYR A 27 3.71 13.23 0.92
N PHE A 28 3.60 12.28 1.82
CA PHE A 28 3.66 10.86 1.52
C PHE A 28 2.36 10.19 1.93
N TYR A 29 2.00 9.12 1.24
CA TYR A 29 0.93 8.23 1.62
C TYR A 29 1.53 6.99 2.29
N TYR A 30 1.01 6.61 3.46
CA TYR A 30 1.36 5.39 4.18
C TYR A 30 0.29 4.33 3.91
N PRO A 31 0.54 3.35 3.02
CA PRO A 31 -0.50 2.45 2.55
C PRO A 31 -1.08 1.56 3.64
N LYS A 32 -0.25 1.01 4.55
CA LYS A 32 -0.73 0.12 5.61
C LYS A 32 -1.79 0.79 6.49
N GLY A 33 -1.55 2.03 6.90
CA GLY A 33 -2.48 2.79 7.74
C GLY A 33 -3.56 3.57 6.99
N ASP A 34 -3.50 3.67 5.66
CA ASP A 34 -4.38 4.52 4.83
C ASP A 34 -4.42 5.99 5.33
N VAL A 35 -3.23 6.58 5.49
CA VAL A 35 -3.05 7.95 6.02
C VAL A 35 -1.98 8.73 5.25
N ILE A 36 -1.98 10.05 5.42
CA ILE A 36 -0.95 10.93 4.86
C ILE A 36 0.10 11.24 5.92
N VAL A 37 1.37 11.04 5.58
CA VAL A 37 2.54 11.46 6.36
C VAL A 37 3.05 12.76 5.76
N ILE A 38 3.07 13.83 6.55
CA ILE A 38 3.55 15.14 6.15
C ILE A 38 4.88 15.40 6.84
N VAL A 39 5.93 15.59 6.05
CA VAL A 39 7.28 15.90 6.52
C VAL A 39 7.60 17.35 6.18
N LYS A 40 7.91 18.17 7.19
CA LYS A 40 8.38 19.54 6.99
C LYS A 40 9.89 19.58 6.80
N ASN A 41 10.40 20.64 6.16
CA ASN A 41 11.85 20.89 6.03
C ASN A 41 12.56 21.02 7.39
N SER A 42 11.84 21.36 8.46
CA SER A 42 12.35 21.36 9.84
C SER A 42 12.63 19.96 10.40
N GLY A 43 12.21 18.90 9.70
CA GLY A 43 12.23 17.52 10.19
C GLY A 43 11.01 17.12 11.00
N GLU A 44 10.06 18.03 11.24
CA GLU A 44 8.79 17.69 11.89
C GLU A 44 7.95 16.75 11.01
N ILE A 45 7.51 15.63 11.58
CA ILE A 45 6.66 14.64 10.91
C ILE A 45 5.31 14.60 11.61
N SER A 46 4.24 14.68 10.82
CA SER A 46 2.86 14.54 11.31
C SER A 46 2.05 13.61 10.42
N ILE A 47 1.01 12.99 10.99
CA ILE A 47 0.10 12.11 10.26
C ILE A 47 -1.28 12.76 10.20
N LYS A 48 -1.97 12.60 9.06
CA LYS A 48 -3.35 13.01 8.86
C LYS A 48 -4.19 11.89 8.28
N GLU A 49 -5.45 11.81 8.70
CA GLU A 49 -6.46 10.96 8.09
C GLU A 49 -6.99 11.57 6.81
N ILE A 50 -7.28 10.71 5.83
CA ILE A 50 -7.94 11.08 4.59
C ILE A 50 -9.45 11.04 4.86
N LYS A 51 -10.15 12.16 4.66
CA LYS A 51 -11.61 12.22 4.77
C LYS A 51 -12.28 12.13 3.41
N GLU A 52 -11.78 12.90 2.45
CA GLU A 52 -12.33 12.97 1.10
C GLU A 52 -11.20 13.14 0.09
N ILE A 53 -11.39 12.57 -1.10
CA ILE A 53 -10.43 12.62 -2.21
C ILE A 53 -11.14 13.17 -3.44
N TYR A 54 -10.71 14.34 -3.90
CA TYR A 54 -11.21 15.04 -5.08
C TYR A 54 -10.22 15.00 -6.25
N GLY A 55 -9.14 14.22 -6.14
CA GLY A 55 -8.10 14.08 -7.16
C GLY A 55 -6.90 13.26 -6.66
N THR A 56 -5.85 13.17 -7.48
CA THR A 56 -4.65 12.36 -7.18
C THR A 56 -3.50 13.15 -6.54
N THR A 57 -3.61 14.48 -6.47
CA THR A 57 -2.60 15.36 -5.88
C THR A 57 -2.93 15.71 -4.43
N PRO A 58 -1.94 16.10 -3.59
CA PRO A 58 -2.18 16.52 -2.21
C PRO A 58 -3.22 17.64 -2.08
N ALA A 59 -3.30 18.56 -3.05
CA ALA A 59 -4.27 19.66 -3.07
C ALA A 59 -5.73 19.18 -3.25
N GLY A 60 -5.94 17.97 -3.76
CA GLY A 60 -7.25 17.34 -3.91
C GLY A 60 -7.72 16.56 -2.69
N MET A 61 -6.96 16.52 -1.59
CA MET A 61 -7.30 15.72 -0.41
C MET A 61 -7.80 16.59 0.74
N LYS A 62 -8.92 16.20 1.34
CA LYS A 62 -9.36 16.77 2.61
C LYS A 62 -8.83 15.91 3.75
N LEU A 63 -8.04 16.54 4.62
CA LEU A 63 -7.32 15.87 5.69
C LEU A 63 -7.85 16.30 7.05
N SER A 64 -7.81 15.40 8.03
CA SER A 64 -8.10 15.69 9.44
C SER A 64 -7.03 15.13 10.37
N GLU A 65 -7.08 15.48 11.65
CA GLU A 65 -6.33 14.74 12.65
C GLU A 65 -6.77 13.26 12.66
N PRO A 66 -5.85 12.33 12.97
CA PRO A 66 -6.20 10.94 13.18
C PRO A 66 -7.16 10.79 14.36
N SER A 67 -8.16 9.93 14.17
CA SER A 67 -9.12 9.57 15.21
C SER A 67 -8.60 8.46 16.14
N GLU A 68 -7.54 7.77 15.71
CA GLU A 68 -6.94 6.63 16.39
C GLU A 68 -5.47 6.90 16.74
N SER A 69 -4.92 6.10 17.66
CA SER A 69 -3.50 6.16 18.01
C SER A 69 -2.61 5.60 16.89
N TRP A 70 -1.32 5.95 16.91
CA TRP A 70 -0.35 5.40 15.96
C TRP A 70 -0.31 3.87 15.95
N GLU A 71 -0.36 3.24 17.13
CA GLU A 71 -0.38 1.77 17.26
C GLU A 71 -1.60 1.14 16.58
N ALA A 72 -2.76 1.79 16.63
CA ALA A 72 -3.94 1.31 15.90
C ALA A 72 -3.77 1.51 14.39
N ILE A 73 -3.30 2.69 13.96
CA ILE A 73 -3.11 3.04 12.54
C ILE A 73 -2.16 2.07 11.85
N LYS A 74 -0.99 1.79 12.44
CA LYS A 74 0.03 0.92 11.82
C LYS A 74 -0.39 -0.55 11.74
N ASN A 75 -1.42 -0.94 12.47
CA ASN A 75 -1.98 -2.29 12.50
C ASN A 75 -3.33 -2.42 11.78
N ARG A 76 -3.82 -1.36 11.10
CA ARG A 76 -5.08 -1.41 10.32
C ARG A 76 -5.03 -2.54 9.27
N GLU A 77 -6.15 -3.24 9.14
CA GLU A 77 -6.27 -4.36 8.20
C GLU A 77 -6.34 -3.87 6.75
N VAL A 78 -5.65 -4.57 5.86
CA VAL A 78 -5.73 -4.39 4.41
C VAL A 78 -6.63 -5.50 3.87
N ILE A 79 -7.69 -5.10 3.18
CA ILE A 79 -8.72 -6.01 2.65
C ILE A 79 -8.66 -5.92 1.13
N TRP A 80 -8.39 -7.06 0.50
CA TRP A 80 -8.41 -7.23 -0.94
C TRP A 80 -9.70 -7.88 -1.40
N TYR A 81 -10.22 -7.44 -2.54
CA TYR A 81 -11.40 -8.03 -3.17
C TYR A 81 -10.98 -8.85 -4.38
N VAL A 82 -10.99 -10.18 -4.25
CA VAL A 82 -10.56 -11.13 -5.29
C VAL A 82 -11.70 -12.07 -5.64
N ASN A 83 -12.20 -12.03 -6.87
CA ASN A 83 -13.31 -12.88 -7.36
C ASN A 83 -14.53 -12.91 -6.40
N GLY A 84 -14.90 -11.75 -5.84
CA GLY A 84 -16.03 -11.64 -4.91
C GLY A 84 -15.74 -12.18 -3.50
N LYS A 85 -14.48 -12.49 -3.17
CA LYS A 85 -14.04 -12.85 -1.81
C LYS A 85 -13.21 -11.73 -1.21
N GLU A 86 -13.37 -11.53 0.09
CA GLU A 86 -12.53 -10.66 0.90
C GLU A 86 -11.32 -11.44 1.41
N ILE A 87 -10.13 -10.85 1.26
CA ILE A 87 -8.86 -11.43 1.71
C ILE A 87 -8.14 -10.40 2.57
N HIS A 88 -7.88 -10.74 3.84
CA HIS A 88 -7.21 -9.87 4.80
C HIS A 88 -5.71 -10.15 4.77
N SER A 89 -4.96 -9.30 4.10
CA SER A 89 -3.50 -9.44 3.98
C SER A 89 -2.86 -8.14 3.52
N ASP A 90 -1.66 -7.84 4.02
CA ASP A 90 -0.91 -6.66 3.60
C ASP A 90 -0.54 -6.73 2.12
N ASN A 91 -0.15 -7.92 1.66
CA ASN A 91 0.21 -8.18 0.28
C ASN A 91 -0.40 -9.50 -0.23
N LEU A 92 -0.57 -9.62 -1.54
CA LEU A 92 -1.06 -10.84 -2.19
C LEU A 92 -0.04 -11.38 -3.20
N TYR A 93 0.15 -12.69 -3.19
CA TYR A 93 0.83 -13.42 -4.26
C TYR A 93 -0.19 -14.28 -4.99
N VAL A 94 -0.61 -13.83 -6.17
CA VAL A 94 -1.68 -14.45 -6.95
C VAL A 94 -1.07 -15.36 -8.00
N VAL A 95 -1.31 -16.66 -7.87
CA VAL A 95 -0.87 -17.66 -8.85
C VAL A 95 -1.93 -17.77 -9.94
N LEU A 96 -1.47 -17.61 -11.18
CA LEU A 96 -2.29 -17.65 -12.40
C LEU A 96 -2.07 -18.97 -13.14
N PRO A 97 -3.12 -19.51 -13.78
CA PRO A 97 -3.01 -20.75 -14.53
C PRO A 97 -2.28 -20.55 -15.87
N ASN A 98 -2.30 -19.33 -16.42
CA ASN A 98 -1.58 -18.95 -17.63
C ASN A 98 -1.55 -17.41 -17.79
N GLU A 99 -0.78 -16.92 -18.76
CA GLU A 99 -0.63 -15.49 -19.01
C GLU A 99 -1.92 -14.77 -19.43
N LYS A 100 -2.90 -15.46 -20.01
CA LYS A 100 -4.16 -14.79 -20.40
C LYS A 100 -4.97 -14.37 -19.17
N SER A 101 -4.71 -14.96 -18.01
CA SER A 101 -5.38 -14.62 -16.75
C SER A 101 -4.88 -13.31 -16.12
N TYR A 102 -3.83 -12.66 -16.65
CA TYR A 102 -3.37 -11.37 -16.14
C TYR A 102 -4.46 -10.30 -16.15
N ALA A 103 -5.29 -10.26 -17.18
CA ALA A 103 -6.40 -9.30 -17.29
C ALA A 103 -7.44 -9.45 -16.14
N ARG A 104 -7.51 -10.62 -15.49
CA ARG A 104 -8.40 -10.81 -14.32
C ARG A 104 -7.90 -10.08 -13.09
N VAL A 105 -6.59 -9.86 -12.98
CA VAL A 105 -5.95 -9.21 -11.84
C VAL A 105 -6.12 -7.68 -11.87
N GLU A 106 -6.31 -7.10 -13.05
CA GLU A 106 -6.48 -5.64 -13.20
C GLU A 106 -7.70 -5.10 -12.42
N ASN A 107 -8.69 -5.95 -12.14
CA ASN A 107 -9.88 -5.61 -11.37
C ASN A 107 -9.74 -5.89 -9.87
N ILE A 108 -8.59 -6.43 -9.43
CA ILE A 108 -8.32 -6.67 -8.01
C ILE A 108 -7.73 -5.41 -7.42
N SER A 109 -8.38 -4.89 -6.38
CA SER A 109 -7.89 -3.76 -5.61
C SER A 109 -8.10 -4.00 -4.11
N PRO A 110 -7.22 -3.43 -3.27
CA PRO A 110 -7.46 -3.35 -1.84
C PRO A 110 -8.31 -2.13 -1.50
N ASN A 111 -8.81 -2.08 -0.27
CA ASN A 111 -9.39 -0.88 0.35
C ASN A 111 -8.30 0.16 0.71
N ARG A 112 -7.52 0.60 -0.29
CA ARG A 112 -6.42 1.56 -0.13
C ARG A 112 -6.38 2.55 -1.27
N PHE A 113 -5.99 3.79 -0.95
CA PHE A 113 -5.93 4.86 -1.94
C PHE A 113 -4.89 4.61 -3.05
N LYS A 114 -3.70 4.12 -2.69
CA LYS A 114 -2.68 3.66 -3.63
C LYS A 114 -2.24 2.24 -3.27
N TYR A 115 -1.92 1.46 -4.28
CA TYR A 115 -1.43 0.08 -4.18
C TYR A 115 -0.64 -0.26 -5.46
N TYR A 116 0.07 -1.37 -5.45
CA TYR A 116 0.86 -1.83 -6.59
C TYR A 116 0.37 -3.17 -7.10
N VAL A 117 0.38 -3.33 -8.42
CA VAL A 117 0.14 -4.61 -9.11
C VAL A 117 1.34 -4.88 -9.99
N PHE A 118 2.03 -6.00 -9.75
CA PHE A 118 3.21 -6.39 -10.48
C PHE A 118 3.02 -7.76 -11.16
N LYS A 119 3.67 -7.94 -12.31
CA LYS A 119 3.71 -9.19 -13.06
C LYS A 119 5.03 -9.92 -12.82
N ASP A 120 4.95 -11.19 -12.42
CA ASP A 120 6.05 -12.15 -12.30
C ASP A 120 7.27 -11.67 -11.50
N GLN A 121 7.07 -10.74 -10.56
CA GLN A 121 8.11 -10.27 -9.65
C GLN A 121 8.35 -11.25 -8.50
N ASN A 122 9.51 -11.13 -7.85
CA ASN A 122 9.84 -11.91 -6.68
C ASN A 122 9.25 -11.26 -5.40
N PRO A 123 8.36 -11.92 -4.64
CA PRO A 123 7.73 -11.31 -3.47
C PRO A 123 8.70 -10.94 -2.35
N TRP A 124 9.86 -11.59 -2.27
CA TRP A 124 10.89 -11.26 -1.27
C TRP A 124 11.45 -9.85 -1.41
N ASP A 125 11.43 -9.28 -2.62
CA ASP A 125 11.92 -7.91 -2.87
C ASP A 125 10.96 -6.84 -2.29
N TYR A 126 9.74 -7.25 -1.94
CA TYR A 126 8.66 -6.38 -1.46
C TYR A 126 8.20 -6.75 -0.05
N GLU A 127 8.97 -7.56 0.69
CA GLU A 127 8.56 -8.09 2.00
C GLU A 127 8.21 -6.98 3.02
N LYS A 128 8.86 -5.83 2.90
CA LYS A 128 8.67 -4.65 3.77
C LYS A 128 7.66 -3.64 3.24
N TRP A 129 7.11 -3.88 2.06
CA TRP A 129 6.12 -2.99 1.44
C TRP A 129 4.73 -3.38 1.93
N CYS A 130 3.78 -2.45 1.84
CA CYS A 130 2.36 -2.79 1.95
C CYS A 130 1.68 -2.59 0.61
N CYS A 131 0.61 -3.37 0.48
CA CYS A 131 -0.47 -3.13 -0.43
C CYS A 131 0.02 -3.43 -1.86
N VAL A 132 0.78 -4.52 -1.97
CA VAL A 132 1.36 -5.05 -3.18
C VAL A 132 0.64 -6.34 -3.56
N LEU A 133 0.23 -6.43 -4.81
CA LEU A 133 -0.21 -7.66 -5.43
C LEU A 133 0.83 -8.07 -6.48
N ILE A 134 1.34 -9.29 -6.39
CA ILE A 134 2.16 -9.89 -7.43
C ILE A 134 1.36 -10.99 -8.08
N ALA A 135 1.01 -10.81 -9.34
CA ALA A 135 0.42 -11.86 -10.16
C ALA A 135 1.54 -12.61 -10.87
N SER A 136 1.54 -13.93 -10.76
CA SER A 136 2.57 -14.76 -11.40
C SER A 136 2.01 -16.05 -11.94
N THR A 137 2.60 -16.53 -13.03
CA THR A 137 2.35 -17.89 -13.54
C THR A 137 3.17 -18.96 -12.81
N LYS A 138 4.08 -18.54 -11.92
CA LYS A 138 4.89 -19.42 -11.10
C LYS A 138 4.19 -19.68 -9.78
N ASP A 139 4.16 -20.93 -9.35
CA ASP A 139 3.76 -21.29 -7.99
C ASP A 139 5.02 -21.45 -7.14
N LEU A 140 5.24 -20.55 -6.19
CA LEU A 140 6.40 -20.57 -5.31
C LEU A 140 6.06 -21.29 -4.00
N ASP A 141 6.79 -22.34 -3.65
CA ASP A 141 6.58 -23.10 -2.40
C ASP A 141 6.66 -22.22 -1.14
N LYS A 142 7.46 -21.16 -1.16
CA LYS A 142 7.65 -20.22 -0.06
C LYS A 142 7.55 -18.78 -0.52
N ILE A 143 6.85 -17.98 0.28
CA ILE A 143 6.68 -16.53 0.11
C ILE A 143 6.87 -15.83 1.47
N PRO A 144 7.18 -14.53 1.51
CA PRO A 144 7.27 -13.76 2.75
C PRO A 144 5.98 -13.84 3.56
N SER A 145 6.08 -13.74 4.89
CA SER A 145 4.90 -13.79 5.78
C SER A 145 3.94 -12.61 5.60
N THR A 146 4.40 -11.52 4.98
CA THR A 146 3.57 -10.35 4.63
C THR A 146 2.74 -10.58 3.37
N PHE A 147 2.98 -11.67 2.63
CA PHE A 147 2.20 -12.07 1.47
C PHE A 147 1.30 -13.26 1.79
N GLN A 148 0.05 -13.19 1.35
CA GLN A 148 -0.85 -14.33 1.30
C GLN A 148 -0.90 -14.89 -0.12
N LYS A 149 -0.68 -16.19 -0.28
CA LYS A 149 -0.83 -16.88 -1.57
C LYS A 149 -2.31 -17.08 -1.89
N VAL A 150 -2.69 -16.77 -3.14
CA VAL A 150 -4.04 -16.98 -3.66
C VAL A 150 -3.96 -17.67 -5.02
N MET A 151 -4.73 -18.73 -5.22
CA MET A 151 -4.85 -19.40 -6.52
C MET A 151 -6.07 -18.82 -7.26
N LEU A 152 -5.88 -18.36 -8.49
CA LEU A 152 -6.99 -18.00 -9.37
C LEU A 152 -7.27 -19.15 -10.34
N ASP A 153 -8.44 -19.77 -10.22
CA ASP A 153 -8.95 -20.75 -11.18
C ASP A 153 -9.56 -20.08 -12.43
#